data_AF-A0A434F8E9-F1
#
_entry.id   AF-A0A434F8E9-F1
#
_cell.length_a   1.000
_cell.length_b   1.000
_cell.length_c   1.000
_cell.angle_alpha   90.00
_cell.angle_beta   90.00
_cell.angle_gamma   90.00
#
_symmetry.space_group_name_H-M   'P 1'
#
loop_
_entity.id
_entity.type
_entity.pdbx_description
1 polymer ?
#
loop_
_entity_poly.entity_id
_entity_poly.type
_entity_poly.pdbx_seq_one_letter_code
_entity_poly.pdbx_strand_id
1 'polypeptide(L)' 'FMGANTYIGNAPNFMVFAIARHRGFKMPGFFGYMAWSGAVLIPTFLIAGYLFFR' A
#
# COMPACT_ATOMS: atom_id res chain seq x y z
N PHE A 1 2.51 3.24 -15.13
CA PHE A 1 2.00 1.85 -14.96
C PHE A 1 2.04 1.34 -13.51
N MET A 2 3.10 1.55 -12.72
CA MET A 2 3.18 1.03 -11.33
C MET A 2 2.12 1.57 -10.35
N GLY A 3 1.54 2.74 -10.62
CA GLY A 3 0.50 3.32 -9.77
C GLY A 3 -0.73 2.43 -9.60
N ALA A 4 -1.13 1.65 -10.63
CA ALA A 4 -2.34 0.83 -10.60
C ALA A 4 -2.28 -0.30 -9.55
N ASN A 5 -1.08 -0.75 -9.20
CA ASN A 5 -0.84 -1.74 -8.15
C ASN A 5 -0.81 -1.11 -6.74
N THR A 6 -1.00 0.21 -6.65
CA THR A 6 -1.05 0.97 -5.39
C THR A 6 -2.39 1.69 -5.29
N TYR A 7 -2.72 2.26 -4.12
CA TYR A 7 -3.93 3.11 -4.02
C TYR A 7 -3.83 4.41 -4.85
N ILE A 8 -2.69 4.68 -5.49
CA ILE A 8 -2.40 5.90 -6.26
C ILE A 8 -2.50 5.64 -7.77
N GLY A 9 -3.39 4.75 -8.24
CA GLY A 9 -3.42 4.50 -9.69
C GLY A 9 -4.66 3.93 -10.32
N ASN A 10 -5.75 3.74 -9.59
CA ASN A 10 -7.05 3.48 -10.20
C ASN A 10 -8.08 4.52 -9.73
N ALA A 11 -9.08 4.78 -10.57
CA ALA A 11 -10.05 5.86 -10.33
C ALA A 11 -10.79 5.75 -8.98
N PRO A 12 -11.23 4.54 -8.53
CA PRO A 12 -11.83 4.39 -7.20
C PRO A 12 -10.87 4.72 -6.05
N ASN A 13 -9.62 4.28 -6.11
CA ASN A 13 -8.65 4.54 -5.04
C ASN A 13 -8.26 6.03 -4.98
N PHE A 14 -8.20 6.71 -6.13
CA PHE A 14 -8.03 8.16 -6.17
C PHE A 14 -9.22 8.91 -5.57
N MET A 15 -10.45 8.41 -5.78
CA MET A 15 -11.64 8.97 -5.15
C MET A 15 -11.56 8.87 -3.62
N VAL A 16 -11.20 7.70 -3.08
CA VAL A 16 -11.03 7.51 -1.63
C VAL A 16 -9.89 8.38 -1.10
N PHE A 17 -8.77 8.48 -1.82
CA PHE A 17 -7.64 9.36 -1.49
C PHE A 17 -8.06 10.83 -1.39
N ALA A 18 -8.86 11.32 -2.34
CA ALA A 18 -9.37 12.69 -2.35
C ALA A 18 -10.30 12.95 -1.15
N ILE A 19 -11.21 12.03 -0.85
CA ILE A 19 -12.13 12.13 0.31
C ILE A 19 -11.34 12.19 1.62
N ALA A 20 -10.35 11.32 1.81
CA ALA A 20 -9.56 11.30 3.03
C ALA A 20 -8.71 12.58 3.20
N ARG A 21 -8.09 13.07 2.11
CA ARG A 21 -7.38 14.35 2.15
C ARG A 21 -8.30 15.53 2.46
N HIS A 22 -9.51 15.53 1.89
CA HIS A 22 -10.52 16.55 2.18
C HIS A 22 -10.97 16.52 3.65
N ARG A 23 -10.99 15.34 4.29
CA ARG A 23 -11.27 15.17 5.73
C ARG A 23 -10.07 15.47 6.63
N GLY A 24 -8.95 15.95 6.09
CA GLY A 24 -7.75 16.31 6.85
C GLY A 24 -6.79 15.16 7.15
N PHE A 25 -7.02 13.95 6.61
CA PHE A 25 -6.08 12.85 6.77
C PHE A 25 -4.86 13.04 5.87
N LYS A 26 -3.67 12.96 6.47
CA LYS A 26 -2.39 12.95 5.74
C LYS A 26 -2.17 11.59 5.09
N MET A 27 -2.63 11.45 3.85
CA MET A 27 -2.36 10.28 3.03
C MET A 27 -0.87 10.24 2.64
N PRO A 28 -0.19 9.07 2.72
CA PRO A 28 1.20 8.95 2.29
C PRO A 28 1.36 9.24 0.79
N GLY A 29 2.59 9.55 0.37
CA GLY A 29 2.96 9.55 -1.05
C GLY A 29 3.25 8.13 -1.55
N PHE A 30 3.54 7.98 -2.84
CA PHE A 30 3.87 6.70 -3.46
C PHE A 30 5.01 5.96 -2.75
N PHE A 31 6.14 6.63 -2.52
CA PHE A 31 7.29 6.01 -1.85
C PHE A 31 7.01 5.67 -0.38
N GLY A 32 6.21 6.49 0.32
CA GLY A 32 5.80 6.20 1.70
C GLY A 32 4.92 4.94 1.77
N TYR A 33 3.98 4.80 0.84
CA TYR A 33 3.15 3.60 0.72
C TYR A 33 3.98 2.36 0.38
N MET A 34 4.95 2.48 -0.54
CA MET A 34 5.81 1.36 -0.95
C MET A 34 6.69 0.88 0.20
N ALA A 35 7.29 1.79 0.97
CA ALA A 35 8.08 1.43 2.15
C ALA A 35 7.23 0.74 3.22
N TRP A 36 6.03 1.28 3.51
CA TRP A 36 5.12 0.70 4.49
C TRP A 36 4.63 -0.69 4.06
N SER A 37 4.22 -0.82 2.80
CA SER A 37 3.79 -2.11 2.23
C SER A 37 4.91 -3.15 2.27
N GLY A 38 6.12 -2.77 1.86
CA GLY A 38 7.29 -3.66 1.92
C GLY A 38 7.62 -4.11 3.33
N ALA A 39 7.59 -3.18 4.30
CA ALA A 39 7.88 -3.47 5.71
C ALA A 39 6.89 -4.46 6.34
N VAL A 40 5.65 -4.53 5.87
CA VAL A 40 4.64 -5.48 6.36
C VAL A 40 4.64 -6.78 5.55
N LEU A 41 4.63 -6.66 4.22
CA LEU A 41 4.46 -7.81 3.32
C LEU A 41 5.70 -8.70 3.29
N ILE A 42 6.91 -8.14 3.30
CA ILE A 42 8.15 -8.93 3.23
C ILE A 42 8.30 -9.83 4.46
N PRO A 43 8.21 -9.32 5.71
CA PRO A 43 8.31 -10.19 6.89
C PRO A 43 7.18 -11.23 6.94
N THR A 44 5.95 -10.84 6.63
CA THR A 44 4.80 -11.76 6.62
C THR A 44 5.02 -12.88 5.60
N PHE A 45 5.50 -12.56 4.41
CA PHE A 45 5.80 -13.53 3.37
C PHE A 45 6.92 -14.48 3.79
N LEU A 46 8.00 -13.97 4.39
CA LEU A 46 9.11 -14.80 4.89
C LEU A 46 8.67 -15.75 6.00
N ILE A 47 7.87 -15.26 6.95
CA ILE A 47 7.32 -16.08 8.04
C ILE A 47 6.40 -17.16 7.48
N ALA A 48 5.44 -16.79 6.62
CA ALA A 48 4.54 -17.76 5.99
C ALA A 48 5.31 -18.78 5.14
N GLY A 49 6.29 -18.33 4.36
CA GLY A 49 7.18 -19.18 3.58
C GLY A 49 7.90 -20.21 4.45
N TYR A 50 8.51 -19.76 5.55
CA TYR A 50 9.19 -20.64 6.50
C TYR A 50 8.25 -21.62 7.22
N LEU A 51 7.05 -21.17 7.58
CA LEU A 51 6.11 -21.97 8.37
C LEU A 51 5.41 -23.05 7.53
N PHE A 52 5.07 -22.74 6.28
CA PHE A 52 4.26 -23.60 5.41
C PHE A 52 5.04 -24.31 4.30
N PHE A 53 6.23 -23.83 3.93
CA PHE A 53 6.98 -24.34 2.78
C PHE A 53 8.43 -24.74 3.10
N ARG A 54 8.74 -25.02 4.38
CA ARG A 54 9.95 -25.80 4.73
C ARG A 54 9.73 -27.29 4.51
#